data_AF-A0A087UZ94-F1
#
_entry.id   AF-A0A087UZ94-F1
#
_cell.length_a   1.000
_cell.length_b   1.000
_cell.length_c   1.000
_cell.angle_alpha   90.00
_cell.angle_beta   90.00
_cell.angle_gamma   90.00
#
_symmetry.space_group_name_H-M   'P 1'
#
loop_
_entity.id
_entity.type
_entity.pdbx_description
1 polymer ?
#
loop_
_entity_poly.entity_id
_entity_poly.type
_entity_poly.pdbx_seq_one_letter_code
_entity_poly.pdbx_strand_id
1 'polypeptide(L)'
;MTDDRFLLTQDVNTTSTYPFDVDAECTEIHNLNVSVQCMFAMTAEDCVEIIEYLDYNYYVFCSFGFKRIAPITTILVIWLLMLFIALGVTSNYFLCPALFTISNHLGLSQNVAGVTLLAFGNGSPD
;
A
#
# COMPACT_ATOMS: atom_id res chain seq x y z
N MET A 1 5.41 -27.48 -22.09
CA MET A 1 5.11 -27.44 -20.64
C MET A 1 6.23 -26.63 -20.01
N THR A 2 6.18 -25.30 -19.93
CA THR A 2 5.13 -24.25 -19.82
C THR A 2 5.79 -22.93 -20.24
N ASP A 3 5.22 -21.92 -20.88
CA ASP A 3 3.97 -21.65 -21.60
C ASP A 3 4.33 -20.44 -22.51
N ASP A 4 4.41 -20.65 -23.82
CA ASP A 4 4.84 -19.69 -24.83
C ASP A 4 3.71 -18.71 -25.21
N ARG A 5 3.27 -17.88 -24.25
CA ARG A 5 2.18 -16.89 -24.47
C ARG A 5 2.61 -15.45 -24.25
N PHE A 6 3.66 -15.03 -24.95
CA PHE A 6 4.03 -13.62 -25.08
C PHE A 6 3.77 -13.06 -26.49
N LEU A 7 2.75 -13.55 -27.20
CA LEU A 7 2.28 -12.92 -28.42
C LEU A 7 0.75 -13.02 -28.51
N LEU A 8 0.08 -11.93 -28.16
CA LEU A 8 -1.19 -11.52 -28.75
C LEU A 8 -1.01 -10.03 -29.09
N THR A 9 -0.49 -9.71 -30.28
CA THR A 9 -1.28 -9.15 -31.39
C THR A 9 -2.33 -8.12 -30.96
N GLN A 10 -1.99 -6.83 -31.02
CA GLN A 10 -2.87 -5.85 -31.66
C GLN A 10 -2.08 -4.71 -32.35
N ASP A 11 -2.11 -4.78 -33.69
CA ASP A 11 -2.16 -3.70 -34.68
C ASP A 11 -1.23 -2.47 -34.65
N VAL A 12 -0.20 -2.53 -35.50
CA VAL A 12 0.07 -1.59 -36.61
C VAL A 12 -0.16 -0.09 -36.35
N ASN A 13 0.98 0.64 -36.30
CA ASN A 13 1.19 2.04 -36.70
C ASN A 13 1.34 3.13 -35.62
N THR A 14 2.31 2.94 -34.72
CA THR A 14 3.05 4.06 -34.12
C THR A 14 4.52 3.71 -34.02
N THR A 15 5.34 4.53 -34.66
CA THR A 15 6.81 4.56 -34.54
C THR A 15 7.21 4.72 -33.07
N SER A 16 7.43 3.62 -32.35
CA SER A 16 8.12 3.69 -31.06
C SER A 16 8.90 2.42 -30.74
N THR A 17 10.12 2.62 -30.27
CA THR A 17 11.24 1.69 -30.19
C THR A 17 11.14 0.73 -28.98
N TYR A 18 9.94 0.39 -28.50
CA TYR A 18 9.75 -0.26 -27.19
C TYR A 18 9.07 -1.65 -27.27
N PRO A 19 9.46 -2.62 -26.42
CA PRO A 19 8.99 -4.00 -26.49
C PRO A 19 7.66 -4.29 -25.76
N PHE A 20 6.90 -3.26 -25.37
CA PHE A 20 5.66 -3.38 -24.58
C PHE A 20 4.54 -2.53 -25.19
N ASP A 21 3.29 -2.94 -24.95
CA ASP A 21 2.10 -2.21 -25.38
C ASP A 21 1.94 -0.92 -24.57
N VAL A 22 1.58 0.17 -25.24
CA VAL A 22 1.47 1.51 -24.63
C VAL A 22 0.19 1.61 -23.79
N ASP A 23 -0.83 0.81 -24.11
CA ASP A 23 -2.13 0.76 -23.43
C ASP A 23 -2.21 -0.36 -22.37
N ALA A 24 -1.07 -0.92 -21.94
CA ALA A 24 -1.03 -2.00 -20.96
C ALA A 24 -1.34 -1.49 -19.54
N GLU A 25 -2.25 -2.16 -18.83
CA GLU A 25 -2.56 -1.84 -17.44
C GLU A 25 -1.34 -2.02 -16.53
N CYS A 26 -1.11 -1.08 -15.61
CA CYS A 26 0.05 -1.15 -14.71
C CYS A 26 0.07 -2.41 -13.82
N THR A 27 -1.09 -3.03 -13.59
CA THR A 27 -1.24 -4.29 -12.85
C THR A 27 -0.48 -5.46 -13.48
N GLU A 28 -0.25 -5.44 -14.80
CA GLU A 28 0.45 -6.52 -15.51
C GLU A 28 1.92 -6.65 -15.09
N ILE A 29 2.52 -5.61 -14.52
CA ILE A 29 3.92 -5.59 -14.07
C ILE A 29 4.28 -6.78 -13.16
N HIS A 30 3.35 -7.26 -12.34
CA HIS A 30 3.56 -8.38 -11.43
C HIS A 30 3.72 -9.72 -12.13
N ASN A 31 3.18 -9.86 -13.34
CA ASN A 31 3.27 -11.08 -14.16
C ASN A 31 4.57 -11.13 -14.98
N LEU A 32 5.30 -10.01 -15.07
CA LEU A 32 6.56 -9.92 -15.77
C LEU A 32 7.75 -10.34 -14.88
N ASN A 33 8.84 -10.76 -15.51
CA ASN A 33 10.07 -11.10 -14.81
C ASN A 33 10.71 -9.84 -14.19
N VAL A 34 11.33 -9.98 -13.01
CA VAL A 34 11.91 -8.85 -12.23
C VAL A 34 12.91 -8.01 -13.05
N SER A 35 13.62 -8.61 -14.01
CA SER A 35 14.54 -7.89 -14.89
C SER A 35 13.89 -6.91 -15.86
N VAL A 36 12.62 -7.11 -16.24
CA VAL A 36 11.91 -6.28 -17.23
C VAL A 36 10.85 -5.37 -16.61
N GLN A 37 10.47 -5.61 -15.34
CA GLN A 37 9.51 -4.80 -14.59
C GLN A 37 9.89 -3.32 -14.56
N CYS A 38 11.16 -3.01 -14.36
CA CYS A 38 11.62 -1.63 -14.35
C CYS A 38 11.47 -0.93 -15.72
N MET A 39 11.77 -1.64 -16.82
CA MET A 39 11.58 -1.07 -18.16
C MET A 39 10.09 -0.87 -18.47
N PHE A 40 9.24 -1.80 -18.05
CA PHE A 40 7.79 -1.68 -18.19
C PHE A 40 7.23 -0.50 -17.37
N ALA A 41 7.65 -0.34 -16.11
CA ALA A 41 7.22 0.77 -15.25
C ALA A 41 7.57 2.16 -15.78
N MET A 42 8.61 2.29 -16.62
CA MET A 42 8.99 3.55 -17.26
C MET A 42 8.34 3.79 -18.62
N THR A 43 7.72 2.77 -19.22
CA THR A 43 7.19 2.83 -20.60
C THR A 43 5.67 2.85 -20.65
N ALA A 44 4.99 2.18 -19.73
CA ALA A 44 3.53 2.22 -19.63
C ALA A 44 3.09 3.58 -19.04
N GLU A 45 2.28 4.33 -19.78
CA GLU A 45 1.78 5.65 -19.38
C GLU A 45 0.92 5.56 -18.10
N ASP A 46 0.12 4.50 -17.98
CA ASP A 46 -0.69 4.20 -16.79
C ASP A 46 0.13 3.86 -15.54
N CYS A 47 1.39 3.43 -15.69
CA CYS A 47 2.28 3.16 -14.55
C CYS A 47 3.00 4.42 -14.04
N VAL A 48 3.08 5.45 -14.87
CA VAL A 48 3.63 6.75 -14.47
C VAL A 48 2.50 7.51 -13.80
N GLU A 49 2.22 7.13 -12.56
CA GLU A 49 1.28 7.89 -11.74
C GLU A 49 1.91 9.26 -11.51
N ILE A 50 1.38 10.29 -12.19
CA ILE A 50 1.86 11.67 -12.13
C ILE A 50 1.49 12.27 -10.76
N ILE A 51 2.03 11.71 -9.69
CA ILE A 51 2.10 12.40 -8.41
C ILE A 51 3.22 13.41 -8.60
N GLU A 52 2.89 14.71 -8.63
CA GLU A 52 3.77 15.86 -8.96
C GLU A 52 5.13 15.92 -8.21
N TYR A 53 5.39 14.99 -7.30
CA TYR A 53 6.60 14.96 -6.48
C TYR A 53 7.24 13.59 -6.24
N LEU A 54 6.57 12.45 -6.51
CA LEU A 54 7.14 11.14 -6.15
C LEU A 54 6.64 9.98 -7.02
N ASP A 55 7.50 9.50 -7.94
CA ASP A 55 7.28 8.28 -8.71
C ASP A 55 7.48 7.01 -7.86
N TYR A 56 6.45 6.62 -7.10
CA TYR A 56 6.50 5.43 -6.25
C TYR A 56 6.83 4.17 -7.05
N ASN A 57 6.23 4.00 -8.24
CA ASN A 57 6.46 2.84 -9.10
C ASN A 57 7.92 2.74 -9.56
N TYR A 58 8.54 3.85 -9.97
CA TYR A 58 9.96 3.89 -10.29
C TYR A 58 10.82 3.48 -9.08
N TYR A 59 10.53 4.02 -7.91
CA TYR A 59 11.32 3.70 -6.72
C TYR A 59 11.19 2.23 -6.31
N VAL A 60 9.99 1.67 -6.39
CA VAL A 60 9.73 0.26 -6.03
C VAL A 60 10.37 -0.70 -7.02
N PHE A 61 10.18 -0.49 -8.33
CA PHE A 61 10.60 -1.46 -9.34
C PHE A 61 12.02 -1.22 -9.88
N CYS A 62 12.49 0.03 -9.94
CA CYS A 62 13.78 0.38 -10.55
C CYS A 62 14.89 0.70 -9.54
N SER A 63 14.58 1.39 -8.45
CA SER A 63 15.60 1.85 -7.50
C SER A 63 15.95 0.79 -6.45
N PHE A 64 14.93 0.06 -5.99
CA PHE A 64 15.05 -0.84 -4.86
C PHE A 64 15.03 -2.32 -5.29
N GLY A 65 16.19 -2.86 -5.64
CA GLY A 65 16.32 -4.30 -5.88
C GLY A 65 15.87 -5.14 -4.67
N PHE A 66 15.20 -6.27 -4.93
CA PHE A 66 14.56 -7.15 -3.93
C PHE A 66 15.43 -7.47 -2.69
N LYS A 67 16.76 -7.53 -2.89
CA LYS A 67 17.73 -7.82 -1.81
C LYS A 67 17.86 -6.68 -0.78
N ARG A 68 17.61 -5.43 -1.16
CA ARG A 68 17.75 -4.24 -0.29
C ARG A 68 16.44 -3.87 0.42
N ILE A 69 15.29 -4.21 -0.15
CA ILE A 69 13.97 -3.93 0.48
C ILE A 69 13.68 -4.85 1.65
N ALA A 70 14.09 -6.12 1.59
CA ALA A 70 13.79 -7.10 2.62
C ALA A 70 14.16 -6.61 4.05
N PRO A 71 15.39 -6.13 4.34
CA PRO A 71 15.71 -5.63 5.68
C PRO A 71 14.96 -4.36 6.06
N ILE A 72 14.64 -3.47 5.11
CA ILE A 72 13.91 -2.23 5.40
C ILE A 72 12.46 -2.57 5.78
N THR A 73 11.82 -3.46 5.03
CA THR A 73 10.46 -3.92 5.30
C THR A 73 10.35 -4.62 6.65
N THR A 74 11.32 -5.45 7.03
CA THR A 74 11.30 -6.12 8.34
C THR A 74 11.45 -5.13 9.49
N ILE A 75 12.34 -4.14 9.36
CA ILE A 75 12.50 -3.08 10.37
C ILE A 75 11.21 -2.27 10.50
N LEU A 76 10.57 -1.90 9.39
CA LEU A 76 9.29 -1.17 9.42
C LEU A 76 8.17 -1.98 10.07
N VAL A 77 8.08 -3.28 9.79
CA VAL A 77 7.09 -4.17 10.42
C VAL A 77 7.33 -4.28 11.93
N ILE A 78 8.59 -4.46 12.35
CA ILE A 78 8.94 -4.50 13.77
C ILE A 78 8.60 -3.16 14.44
N TRP A 79 8.90 -2.04 13.77
CA TRP A 79 8.58 -0.70 14.26
C TRP A 79 7.07 -0.48 14.40
N LEU A 80 6.28 -0.84 13.39
CA LEU A 80 4.81 -0.79 13.46
C LEU A 80 4.27 -1.64 14.60
N LEU A 81 4.81 -2.84 14.80
CA LEU A 81 4.40 -3.73 15.87
C LEU A 81 4.73 -3.14 17.25
N MET A 82 5.89 -2.51 17.40
CA MET A 82 6.26 -1.75 18.61
C MET A 82 5.31 -0.57 18.86
N LEU A 83 4.99 0.21 17.83
CA LEU A 83 4.02 1.31 17.93
C LEU A 83 2.64 0.80 18.32
N PHE A 84 2.19 -0.30 17.73
CA PHE A 84 0.89 -0.89 18.04
C PHE A 84 0.83 -1.39 19.48
N ILE A 85 1.90 -2.03 19.98
CA ILE A 85 2.00 -2.41 21.39
C ILE A 85 2.00 -1.17 22.28
N ALA A 86 2.76 -0.12 21.94
CA ALA A 86 2.79 1.11 22.72
C ALA A 86 1.39 1.77 22.78
N LEU A 87 0.67 1.81 21.67
CA LEU A 87 -0.71 2.29 21.61
C LEU A 87 -1.65 1.41 22.45
N GLY A 88 -1.52 0.08 22.40
CA GLY A 88 -2.32 -0.85 23.18
C GLY A 88 -2.07 -0.76 24.69
N VAL A 89 -0.81 -0.62 25.09
CA VAL A 89 -0.42 -0.41 26.49
C VAL A 89 -0.96 0.93 26.98
N THR A 90 -0.78 1.99 26.19
CA THR A 90 -1.29 3.33 26.52
C THR A 90 -2.82 3.33 26.59
N SER A 91 -3.51 2.65 25.68
CA SER A 91 -4.97 2.58 25.71
C SER A 91 -5.48 1.83 26.95
N ASN A 92 -4.76 0.81 27.42
CA ASN A 92 -5.13 0.13 28.65
C ASN A 92 -4.99 1.02 29.91
N TYR A 93 -3.98 1.87 29.98
CA TYR A 93 -3.76 2.73 31.14
C TYR A 93 -4.57 4.03 31.14
N PHE A 94 -4.86 4.58 29.97
CA PHE A 94 -5.53 5.89 29.85
C PHE A 94 -6.95 5.78 29.29
N LEU A 95 -7.17 4.93 28.29
CA LEU A 95 -8.44 4.84 27.57
C LEU A 95 -9.43 3.92 28.30
N CYS A 96 -9.00 2.78 28.83
CA CYS A 96 -9.86 1.88 29.62
C CYS A 96 -10.49 2.53 30.87
N PRO A 97 -9.75 3.24 31.76
CA PRO A 97 -10.37 3.91 32.90
C PRO A 97 -11.25 5.11 32.49
N ALA A 98 -10.91 5.81 31.40
CA ALA A 98 -11.77 6.86 30.84
C ALA A 98 -13.09 6.25 30.31
N LEU A 99 -13.01 5.14 29.57
CA LEU A 99 -14.15 4.37 29.09
C LEU A 99 -15.02 3.88 30.24
N PHE A 100 -14.43 3.33 31.31
CA PHE A 100 -15.18 2.89 32.49
C PHE A 100 -15.94 4.03 33.15
N THR A 101 -15.31 5.20 33.28
CA THR A 101 -15.95 6.40 33.85
C THR A 101 -17.10 6.88 32.98
N ILE A 102 -16.89 6.99 31.67
CA ILE A 102 -17.91 7.41 30.69
C ILE A 102 -19.06 6.40 30.63
N SER A 103 -18.77 5.09 30.58
CA SER A 103 -19.79 4.05 30.53
C SER A 103 -20.62 4.00 31.82
N ASN A 104 -19.99 4.24 32.98
CA ASN A 104 -20.69 4.35 34.25
C ASN A 104 -21.58 5.61 34.32
N HIS A 105 -21.13 6.74 33.76
CA HIS A 105 -21.94 7.96 33.69
C HIS A 105 -23.12 7.85 32.71
N LEU A 106 -22.95 7.14 31.59
CA LEU A 106 -24.00 6.96 30.58
C LEU A 106 -24.82 5.66 30.73
N GLY A 107 -24.47 4.79 31.70
CA GLY A 107 -25.12 3.48 31.89
C GLY A 107 -24.93 2.49 30.73
N LEU A 108 -23.91 2.68 29.90
CA LEU A 108 -23.64 1.88 28.70
C LEU A 108 -22.57 0.80 28.95
N SER A 109 -22.57 -0.26 28.13
CA SER A 109 -21.48 -1.26 28.15
C SER A 109 -20.21 -0.69 27.53
N GLN A 110 -19.03 -1.11 28.02
CA GLN A 110 -17.72 -0.68 27.52
C GLN A 110 -17.56 -0.88 26.00
N ASN A 111 -18.16 -1.93 25.45
CA ASN A 111 -18.16 -2.25 24.02
C ASN A 111 -18.84 -1.14 23.20
N VAL A 112 -19.96 -0.61 23.70
CA VAL A 112 -20.77 0.42 23.03
C VAL A 112 -20.06 1.78 23.10
N ALA A 113 -19.46 2.08 24.25
CA ALA A 113 -18.66 3.30 24.40
C ALA A 113 -17.39 3.25 23.51
N GLY A 114 -16.78 2.08 23.32
CA GLY A 114 -15.66 1.88 22.41
C GLY A 114 -15.99 2.15 20.93
N VAL A 115 -17.10 1.58 20.42
CA VAL A 115 -17.53 1.84 19.04
C VAL A 115 -17.97 3.28 18.83
N THR A 116 -18.53 3.93 19.85
CA THR A 116 -18.92 5.35 19.80
C THR A 116 -17.68 6.24 19.73
N LEU A 117 -16.63 5.95 20.50
CA LEU A 117 -15.36 6.67 20.43
C LEU A 117 -14.67 6.48 19.07
N LEU A 118 -14.75 5.28 18.49
CA LEU A 118 -14.26 5.02 17.13
C LEU A 118 -15.05 5.83 16.08
N ALA A 119 -16.38 5.88 16.19
CA ALA A 119 -17.22 6.68 15.31
C ALA A 119 -16.94 8.18 15.46
N PHE A 120 -16.70 8.65 16.69
CA PHE A 120 -16.29 10.03 16.96
C PHE A 120 -14.91 10.35 16.37
N GLY A 121 -13.93 9.44 16.49
CA GLY A 121 -12.60 9.59 15.92
C GLY A 121 -12.59 9.61 14.39
N ASN A 122 -13.46 8.82 13.75
CA ASN A 122 -13.64 8.82 12.29
C ASN A 122 -14.51 10.00 11.80
N GLY A 123 -15.19 10.72 12.68
CA GLY A 123 -16.03 11.87 12.36
C GLY A 123 -15.26 13.20 12.30
N SER A 124 -13.95 13.17 12.11
CA SER A 124 -13.15 14.40 11.94
C SER A 124 -13.70 15.20 10.76
N PRO A 125 -14.00 16.50 10.93
CA PRO A 125 -14.53 17.33 9.86
C PRO A 125 -13.52 17.45 8.71
N ASP A 126 -14.05 17.38 7.50
CA ASP A 126 -13.41 17.77 6.24
C ASP A 126 -13.21 19.29 6.15
#